data_AF-A0A426WB58-F1
#
_entry.id   AF-A0A426WB58-F1
#
_cell.length_a   1.000
_cell.length_b   1.000
_cell.length_c   1.000
_cell.angle_alpha   90.00
_cell.angle_beta   90.00
_cell.angle_gamma   90.00
#
_symmetry.space_group_name_H-M   'P 1'
#
loop_
_entity.id
_entity.type
_entity.pdbx_description
1 polymer ?
#
loop_
_entity_poly.entity_id
_entity_poly.type
_entity_poly.pdbx_seq_one_letter_code
_entity_poly.pdbx_strand_id
1 'polypeptide(L)'
;MTKTIANISIKYKLLTSFSLVLLVLIIQSINAIISLSSVHNQVDQVVGHTQPAVLQSMSVASELQRTTSALGFYLLSKEAQHKENYLNGLQKIDKQLNSLQELPAINGDPISVQLISDITLGIKRFDEFRDSMLVLAGNDNENIPAIQFASTNLNPMFREMLQHLSQMILSEETEESLDERKELLSKIIALRFSWTTQNNEVRLYLAFRTPAALNELLSKVVFANLNQAAAWPISVTSTPSLNFIPVITFAR
;
A
#
# COMPACT_ATOMS: atom_id res chain seq x y z
N MET A 1 70.53 52.44 -25.02
CA MET A 1 69.17 52.92 -25.33
C MET A 1 68.47 53.46 -24.06
N THR A 2 69.17 54.26 -23.24
CA THR A 2 68.74 54.70 -21.89
C THR A 2 68.75 56.22 -21.70
N LYS A 3 69.11 57.01 -22.73
CA LYS A 3 69.25 58.47 -22.64
C LYS A 3 67.97 59.28 -22.90
N THR A 4 66.87 58.65 -23.30
CA THR A 4 65.60 59.33 -23.63
C THR A 4 64.63 59.46 -22.46
N ILE A 5 64.88 58.79 -21.33
CA ILE A 5 63.99 58.82 -20.14
C ILE A 5 64.42 59.91 -19.12
N ALA A 6 65.64 60.45 -19.26
CA ALA A 6 66.22 61.39 -18.31
C ALA A 6 65.66 62.83 -18.40
N ASN A 7 65.11 63.24 -19.55
CA ASN A 7 64.58 64.60 -19.78
C ASN A 7 63.04 64.70 -19.67
N ILE A 8 62.37 63.68 -19.15
CA ILE A 8 60.93 63.74 -18.89
C ILE A 8 60.70 64.59 -17.64
N SER A 9 60.00 65.71 -17.81
CA SER A 9 59.55 66.61 -16.74
C SER A 9 58.91 65.83 -15.58
N ILE A 10 59.25 66.23 -14.35
CA ILE A 10 58.76 65.61 -13.09
C ILE A 10 57.22 65.48 -13.09
N LYS A 11 56.52 66.41 -13.75
CA LYS A 11 55.05 66.37 -13.89
C LYS A 11 54.57 65.09 -14.58
N TYR A 12 55.23 64.67 -15.66
CA TYR A 12 54.82 63.48 -16.41
C TYR A 12 55.14 62.18 -15.65
N LYS A 13 56.20 62.14 -14.84
CA LYS A 13 56.53 60.96 -14.00
C LYS A 13 55.51 60.73 -12.89
N LEU A 14 55.01 61.81 -12.27
CA LEU A 14 53.91 61.75 -11.31
C LEU A 14 52.58 61.36 -11.98
N LEU A 15 52.34 61.85 -13.21
CA LEU A 15 51.11 61.57 -13.94
C LEU A 15 51.06 60.13 -14.46
N THR A 16 52.20 59.54 -14.86
CA THR A 16 52.26 58.13 -15.26
C THR A 16 52.13 57.18 -14.08
N SER A 17 52.73 57.47 -12.92
CA SER A 17 52.55 56.61 -11.74
C SER A 17 51.10 56.66 -11.23
N PHE A 18 50.48 57.84 -11.20
CA PHE A 18 49.07 57.99 -10.87
C PHE A 18 48.15 57.27 -11.87
N SER A 19 48.42 57.42 -13.18
CA SER A 19 47.65 56.72 -14.23
C SER A 19 47.80 55.20 -14.16
N LEU A 20 48.98 54.70 -13.79
CA LEU A 20 49.21 53.27 -13.61
C LEU A 20 48.35 52.71 -12.46
N VAL A 21 48.33 53.41 -11.32
CA VAL A 21 47.49 53.02 -10.17
C VAL A 21 46.00 53.08 -10.54
N LEU A 22 45.58 54.13 -11.24
CA LEU A 22 44.20 54.27 -11.73
C LEU A 22 43.81 53.12 -12.67
N LEU A 23 44.71 52.72 -13.57
CA LEU A 23 44.47 51.63 -14.52
C LEU A 23 44.32 50.28 -13.82
N VAL A 24 45.14 50.02 -12.78
CA VAL A 24 44.99 48.82 -11.94
C VAL A 24 43.64 48.83 -11.21
N LEU A 25 43.21 49.97 -10.67
CA LEU A 25 41.89 50.09 -10.03
C LEU A 25 40.75 49.82 -11.00
N ILE A 26 40.81 50.36 -12.22
CA ILE A 26 39.81 50.13 -13.26
C ILE A 26 39.71 48.63 -13.60
N ILE A 27 40.84 47.95 -13.78
CA ILE A 27 40.87 46.51 -14.06
C ILE A 27 40.23 45.73 -12.90
N GLN A 28 40.56 46.06 -11.65
CA GLN A 28 39.96 45.40 -10.48
C GLN A 28 38.46 45.65 -10.38
N SER A 29 37.98 46.87 -10.66
CA SER A 29 36.55 47.17 -10.71
C SER A 29 35.83 46.40 -11.81
N ILE A 30 36.44 46.25 -12.99
CA ILE A 30 35.87 45.44 -14.08
C ILE A 30 35.75 43.97 -13.66
N ASN A 31 36.80 43.40 -13.07
CA ASN A 31 36.78 42.02 -12.56
C ASN A 31 35.71 41.83 -11.49
N ALA A 32 35.54 42.81 -10.59
CA ALA A 32 34.49 42.78 -9.57
C ALA A 32 33.08 42.79 -10.18
N ILE A 33 32.86 43.60 -11.23
CA ILE A 33 31.57 43.67 -11.95
C ILE A 33 31.28 42.35 -12.67
N ILE A 34 32.26 41.75 -13.35
CA ILE A 34 32.10 40.47 -14.04
C ILE A 34 31.78 39.36 -13.02
N SER A 35 32.51 39.32 -11.91
CA SER A 35 32.28 38.36 -10.82
C SER A 35 30.88 38.53 -10.23
N LEU A 36 30.46 39.76 -9.94
CA LEU A 36 29.13 40.06 -9.41
C LEU A 36 28.02 39.66 -10.38
N SER A 37 28.22 39.87 -11.69
CA SER A 37 27.26 39.43 -12.72
C SER A 37 27.16 37.90 -12.79
N SER A 38 28.27 37.19 -12.68
CA SER A 38 28.25 35.72 -12.61
C SER A 38 27.53 35.20 -11.36
N VAL A 39 27.73 35.86 -10.20
CA VAL A 39 27.03 35.52 -8.96
C VAL A 39 25.53 35.79 -9.10
N HIS A 40 25.14 36.92 -9.68
CA HIS A 40 23.73 37.23 -9.90
C HIS A 40 23.03 36.17 -10.77
N ASN A 41 23.66 35.75 -11.88
CA ASN A 41 23.12 34.70 -12.75
C ASN A 41 23.00 33.34 -12.03
N GLN A 42 23.97 32.98 -11.18
CA GLN A 42 23.90 31.74 -10.38
C GLN A 42 22.82 31.81 -9.31
N VAL A 43 22.65 32.95 -8.65
CA VAL A 43 21.57 33.17 -7.67
C VAL A 43 20.21 33.12 -8.35
N ASP A 44 20.04 33.75 -9.51
CA ASP A 44 18.80 33.70 -10.29
C ASP A 44 18.47 32.28 -10.75
N GLN A 45 19.48 31.49 -11.16
CA GLN A 45 19.27 30.10 -11.52
C GLN A 45 18.79 29.25 -10.33
N VAL A 46 19.38 29.43 -9.15
CA VAL A 46 19.02 28.65 -7.97
C VAL A 46 17.67 29.09 -7.39
N VAL A 47 17.45 30.39 -7.24
CA VAL A 47 16.25 30.96 -6.59
C VAL A 47 15.06 30.97 -7.56
N GLY A 48 15.28 31.29 -8.83
CA GLY A 48 14.23 31.39 -9.84
C GLY A 48 13.83 30.06 -10.47
N HIS A 49 14.70 29.04 -10.45
CA HIS A 49 14.44 27.78 -11.16
C HIS A 49 14.56 26.55 -10.24
N THR A 50 15.71 26.33 -9.61
CA THR A 50 15.95 25.07 -8.87
C THR A 50 15.13 24.95 -7.58
N GLN A 51 15.07 26.00 -6.76
CA GLN A 51 14.32 25.97 -5.49
C GLN A 51 12.81 25.74 -5.68
N PRO A 52 12.11 26.45 -6.59
CA PRO A 52 10.70 26.17 -6.88
C PRO A 52 10.44 24.72 -7.28
N ALA A 53 11.29 24.15 -8.14
CA ALA A 53 11.15 22.76 -8.59
C ALA A 53 11.30 21.75 -7.45
N VAL A 54 12.26 21.96 -6.55
CA VAL A 54 12.45 21.11 -5.37
C VAL A 54 11.24 21.21 -4.42
N LEU A 55 10.80 22.43 -4.10
CA LEU A 55 9.64 22.63 -3.22
C LEU A 55 8.37 22.00 -3.79
N GLN A 56 8.16 22.11 -5.09
CA GLN A 56 7.00 21.52 -5.76
C GLN A 56 7.10 20.00 -5.83
N SER A 57 8.30 19.45 -6.06
CA SER A 57 8.54 18.00 -5.97
C SER A 57 8.27 17.46 -4.56
N MET A 58 8.70 18.18 -3.51
CA MET A 58 8.38 17.82 -2.13
C MET A 58 6.88 17.90 -1.83
N SER A 59 6.18 18.85 -2.44
CA SER A 59 4.72 18.97 -2.32
C SER A 59 4.01 17.76 -2.94
N VAL A 60 4.40 17.34 -4.14
CA VAL A 60 3.91 16.13 -4.80
C VAL A 60 4.16 14.90 -3.92
N ALA A 61 5.38 14.73 -3.41
CA ALA A 61 5.73 13.60 -2.54
C ALA A 61 4.91 13.58 -1.24
N SER A 62 4.70 14.74 -0.62
CA SER A 62 3.86 14.87 0.59
C SER A 62 2.40 14.54 0.31
N GLU A 63 1.86 15.00 -0.81
CA GLU A 63 0.47 14.72 -1.19
C GLU A 63 0.28 13.25 -1.56
N LEU A 64 1.26 12.63 -2.24
CA LEU A 64 1.27 11.18 -2.50
C LEU A 64 1.24 10.37 -1.20
N GLN A 65 2.05 10.76 -0.21
CA GLN A 65 2.07 10.09 1.09
C GLN A 65 0.72 10.22 1.81
N ARG A 66 0.11 11.41 1.81
CA ARG A 66 -1.21 11.63 2.41
C ARG A 66 -2.30 10.84 1.70
N THR A 67 -2.28 10.83 0.37
CA THR A 67 -3.22 10.11 -0.48
C THR A 67 -3.15 8.60 -0.22
N THR A 68 -1.94 8.05 -0.17
CA THR A 68 -1.71 6.62 0.14
C THR A 68 -2.16 6.29 1.56
N SER A 69 -1.90 7.17 2.53
CA SER A 69 -2.36 6.99 3.92
C SER A 69 -3.89 7.02 4.01
N ALA A 70 -4.55 7.96 3.32
CA ALA A 70 -6.00 8.05 3.28
C ALA A 70 -6.63 6.79 2.67
N LEU A 71 -6.04 6.25 1.61
CA LEU A 71 -6.44 4.95 1.08
C LEU A 71 -6.28 3.85 2.13
N GLY A 72 -5.11 3.74 2.76
CA GLY A 72 -4.85 2.74 3.80
C GLY A 72 -5.88 2.81 4.94
N PHE A 73 -6.22 4.01 5.41
CA PHE A 73 -7.27 4.19 6.40
C PHE A 73 -8.65 3.80 5.88
N TYR A 74 -9.01 4.17 4.66
CA TYR A 74 -10.27 3.74 4.06
C TYR A 74 -10.38 2.22 3.93
N LEU A 75 -9.31 1.54 3.53
CA LEU A 75 -9.28 0.07 3.43
C LEU A 75 -9.51 -0.61 4.79
N LEU A 76 -9.20 0.06 5.90
CA LEU A 76 -9.34 -0.46 7.26
C LEU A 76 -10.67 -0.07 7.92
N SER A 77 -11.05 1.21 7.84
CA SER A 77 -12.23 1.74 8.54
C SER A 77 -13.49 1.80 7.68
N LYS A 78 -13.35 1.79 6.35
CA LYS A 78 -14.44 1.93 5.37
C LYS A 78 -15.17 3.28 5.48
N GLU A 79 -14.58 4.28 6.16
CA GLU A 79 -15.21 5.58 6.36
C GLU A 79 -15.16 6.45 5.09
N ALA A 80 -16.29 7.08 4.75
CA ALA A 80 -16.43 7.90 3.56
C ALA A 80 -15.42 9.07 3.51
N GLN A 81 -15.06 9.64 4.66
CA GLN A 81 -14.10 10.74 4.74
C GLN A 81 -12.72 10.35 4.20
N HIS A 82 -12.24 9.15 4.52
CA HIS A 82 -10.94 8.67 4.04
C HIS A 82 -10.96 8.38 2.54
N LYS A 83 -12.07 7.84 2.03
CA LYS A 83 -12.29 7.67 0.59
C LYS A 83 -12.24 9.00 -0.14
N GLU A 84 -12.95 10.01 0.35
CA GLU A 84 -12.96 11.34 -0.25
C GLU A 84 -11.57 11.98 -0.22
N ASN A 85 -10.85 11.89 0.91
CA ASN A 85 -9.49 12.40 1.03
C ASN A 85 -8.54 11.73 0.02
N TYR A 86 -8.67 10.43 -0.20
CA TYR A 86 -7.91 9.70 -1.23
C TYR A 86 -8.23 10.19 -2.64
N LEU A 87 -9.51 10.31 -3.01
CA LEU A 87 -9.93 10.78 -4.34
C LEU A 87 -9.48 12.22 -4.61
N ASN A 88 -9.64 13.10 -3.62
CA ASN A 88 -9.20 14.50 -3.72
C ASN A 88 -7.67 14.59 -3.79
N GLY A 89 -6.96 13.73 -3.07
CA GLY A 89 -5.50 13.62 -3.10
C GLY A 89 -4.96 13.27 -4.48
N LEU A 90 -5.57 12.29 -5.17
CA LEU A 90 -5.23 11.92 -6.55
C LEU A 90 -5.38 13.11 -7.52
N GLN A 91 -6.48 13.86 -7.43
CA GLN A 91 -6.68 15.05 -8.27
C GLN A 91 -5.65 16.15 -7.99
N LYS A 92 -5.24 16.33 -6.73
CA LYS A 92 -4.21 17.30 -6.37
C LYS A 92 -2.84 16.90 -6.89
N ILE A 93 -2.48 15.61 -6.78
CA ILE A 93 -1.22 15.09 -7.30
C ILE A 93 -1.14 15.32 -8.81
N ASP A 94 -2.20 15.01 -9.55
CA ASP A 94 -2.25 15.22 -11.01
C ASP A 94 -2.02 16.70 -11.37
N LYS A 95 -2.73 17.61 -10.71
CA LYS A 95 -2.53 19.06 -10.88
C LYS A 95 -1.10 19.50 -10.56
N GLN A 96 -0.54 19.02 -9.45
CA GLN A 96 0.81 19.40 -9.01
C GLN A 96 1.90 18.86 -9.94
N LEU A 97 1.71 17.66 -10.50
CA LEU A 97 2.59 17.08 -11.52
C LEU A 97 2.56 17.88 -12.81
N ASN A 98 1.37 18.25 -13.30
CA ASN A 98 1.23 19.07 -14.50
C ASN A 98 1.95 20.42 -14.31
N SER A 99 1.75 21.08 -13.17
CA SER A 99 2.46 22.33 -12.88
C SER A 99 3.97 22.13 -12.67
N LEU A 100 4.42 20.97 -12.18
CA LEU A 100 5.84 20.65 -12.04
C LEU A 100 6.52 20.48 -13.41
N GLN A 101 5.83 19.85 -14.37
CA GLN A 101 6.29 19.71 -15.76
C GLN A 101 6.46 21.06 -16.46
N GLU A 102 5.66 22.07 -16.11
CA GLU A 102 5.73 23.40 -16.71
C GLU A 102 6.93 24.23 -16.23
N LEU A 103 7.60 23.83 -15.13
CA LEU A 103 8.70 24.61 -14.58
C LEU A 103 9.92 24.66 -15.53
N PRO A 104 10.55 25.84 -15.73
CA PRO A 104 11.72 25.97 -16.59
C PRO A 104 12.90 25.07 -16.17
N ALA A 105 13.04 24.83 -14.87
CA ALA A 105 14.06 23.94 -14.31
C ALA A 105 13.90 22.48 -14.75
N ILE A 106 12.68 22.07 -15.10
CA ILE A 106 12.36 20.73 -15.57
C ILE A 106 12.44 20.68 -17.09
N ASN A 107 11.74 21.58 -17.79
CA ASN A 107 11.70 21.60 -19.26
C ASN A 107 13.07 21.83 -19.92
N GLY A 108 13.99 22.52 -19.24
CA GLY A 108 15.34 22.78 -19.73
C GLY A 108 16.32 21.61 -19.57
N ASP A 109 15.96 20.56 -18.82
CA ASP A 109 16.83 19.41 -18.53
C ASP A 109 16.18 18.09 -18.96
N PRO A 110 16.67 17.42 -20.02
CA PRO A 110 16.11 16.16 -20.50
C PRO A 110 16.06 15.06 -19.43
N ILE A 111 16.98 15.06 -18.47
CA ILE A 111 17.00 14.06 -17.38
C ILE A 111 15.80 14.30 -16.45
N SER A 112 15.59 15.54 -16.04
CA SER A 112 14.44 15.94 -15.22
C SER A 112 13.11 15.66 -15.92
N VAL A 113 13.00 15.95 -17.23
CA VAL A 113 11.80 15.61 -18.02
C VAL A 113 11.50 14.11 -17.97
N GLN A 114 12.51 13.26 -18.20
CA GLN A 114 12.33 11.81 -18.16
C GLN A 114 11.91 11.33 -16.77
N LEU A 115 12.53 11.85 -15.71
CA LEU A 115 12.21 11.46 -14.33
C LEU A 115 10.76 11.81 -13.97
N ILE A 116 10.28 12.99 -14.36
CA ILE A 116 8.89 13.39 -14.13
C ILE A 116 7.92 12.53 -14.95
N SER A 117 8.27 12.18 -16.19
CA SER A 117 7.49 11.23 -16.99
C SER A 117 7.35 9.88 -16.30
N ASP A 118 8.45 9.34 -15.76
CA ASP A 118 8.45 8.04 -15.05
C ASP A 118 7.60 8.10 -13.77
N ILE A 119 7.70 9.19 -13.00
CA ILE A 119 6.86 9.43 -11.82
C ILE A 119 5.38 9.50 -12.19
N THR A 120 5.05 10.23 -13.26
CA THR A 120 3.67 10.37 -13.76
C THR A 120 3.10 9.02 -14.16
N LEU A 121 3.90 8.20 -14.84
CA LEU A 121 3.51 6.84 -15.22
C LEU A 121 3.31 5.93 -14.00
N GLY A 122 4.17 6.03 -12.99
CA GLY A 122 4.03 5.31 -11.73
C GLY A 122 2.74 5.66 -10.99
N ILE A 123 2.40 6.95 -10.91
CA ILE A 123 1.17 7.42 -10.27
C ILE A 123 -0.07 7.00 -11.06
N LYS A 124 -0.01 7.01 -12.40
CA LYS A 124 -1.11 6.52 -13.24
C LYS A 124 -1.37 5.03 -13.02
N ARG A 125 -0.32 4.21 -12.96
CA ARG A 125 -0.44 2.77 -12.60
C ARG A 125 -1.05 2.59 -11.21
N PHE A 126 -0.71 3.43 -10.25
CA PHE A 126 -1.34 3.41 -8.94
C PHE A 126 -2.84 3.73 -9.00
N ASP A 127 -3.24 4.73 -9.80
CA ASP A 127 -4.65 5.09 -10.01
C ASP A 127 -5.45 4.01 -10.78
N GLU A 128 -4.82 3.20 -11.64
CA GLU A 128 -5.49 2.08 -12.32
C GLU A 128 -6.08 1.05 -11.34
N PHE A 129 -5.51 0.90 -10.14
CA PHE A 129 -6.04 0.01 -9.11
C PHE A 129 -7.15 0.64 -8.25
N ARG A 130 -7.44 1.94 -8.44
CA ARG A 130 -8.39 2.72 -7.63
C ARG A 130 -9.73 2.01 -7.49
N ASP A 131 -10.39 1.74 -8.61
CA ASP A 131 -11.77 1.27 -8.60
C ASP A 131 -11.86 -0.13 -7.98
N SER A 132 -10.93 -1.01 -8.31
CA SER A 132 -10.80 -2.34 -7.67
C SER A 132 -10.61 -2.23 -6.16
N MET A 133 -9.70 -1.38 -5.69
CA MET A 133 -9.48 -1.21 -4.25
C MET A 133 -10.69 -0.63 -3.53
N LEU A 134 -11.40 0.32 -4.16
CA LEU A 134 -12.61 0.92 -3.58
C LEU A 134 -13.79 -0.06 -3.51
N VAL A 135 -13.95 -0.90 -4.53
CA VAL A 135 -14.98 -1.95 -4.57
C VAL A 135 -14.69 -3.03 -3.53
N LEU A 136 -13.47 -3.57 -3.51
CA LEU A 136 -13.08 -4.61 -2.57
C LEU A 136 -13.16 -4.11 -1.12
N ALA A 137 -12.82 -2.85 -0.84
CA ALA A 137 -13.01 -2.30 0.50
C ALA A 137 -14.49 -2.19 0.92
N GLY A 138 -15.38 -1.92 -0.03
CA GLY A 138 -16.81 -1.75 0.21
C GLY A 138 -17.60 -3.05 0.29
N ASN A 139 -17.08 -4.16 -0.26
CA ASN A 139 -17.80 -5.42 -0.35
C ASN A 139 -16.95 -6.60 0.14
N ASP A 140 -17.21 -7.04 1.38
CA ASP A 140 -16.50 -8.18 2.00
C ASP A 140 -16.66 -9.49 1.21
N ASN A 141 -17.77 -9.68 0.48
CA ASN A 141 -17.98 -10.86 -0.35
C ASN A 141 -17.07 -10.85 -1.59
N GLU A 142 -16.84 -9.69 -2.19
CA GLU A 142 -15.91 -9.55 -3.31
C GLU A 142 -14.44 -9.55 -2.84
N ASN A 143 -14.19 -8.99 -1.66
CA ASN A 143 -12.86 -8.95 -1.04
C ASN A 143 -12.38 -10.32 -0.56
N ILE A 144 -13.30 -11.14 -0.06
CA ILE A 144 -12.99 -12.43 0.55
C ILE A 144 -13.82 -13.52 -0.14
N PRO A 145 -13.30 -14.11 -1.25
CA PRO A 145 -14.00 -15.16 -2.00
C PRO A 145 -14.45 -16.35 -1.14
N ALA A 146 -13.71 -16.66 -0.07
CA ALA A 146 -14.05 -17.67 0.92
C ALA A 146 -15.38 -17.38 1.65
N ILE A 147 -15.65 -16.11 1.98
CA ILE A 147 -16.92 -15.69 2.60
C ILE A 147 -18.06 -15.82 1.59
N GLN A 148 -17.83 -15.43 0.33
CA GLN A 148 -18.83 -15.60 -0.73
C GLN A 148 -19.15 -17.08 -1.00
N PHE A 149 -18.13 -17.94 -1.02
CA PHE A 149 -18.34 -19.38 -1.15
C PHE A 149 -19.13 -19.92 0.05
N ALA A 150 -18.79 -19.50 1.27
CA ALA A 150 -19.50 -19.90 2.48
C ALA A 150 -20.95 -19.43 2.49
N SER A 151 -21.23 -18.19 2.07
CA SER A 151 -22.58 -17.63 2.03
C SER A 151 -23.48 -18.38 1.05
N THR A 152 -22.91 -18.78 -0.10
CA THR A 152 -23.64 -19.41 -1.20
C THR A 152 -23.79 -20.93 -1.04
N ASN A 153 -22.77 -21.62 -0.52
CA ASN A 153 -22.74 -23.09 -0.52
C ASN A 153 -22.82 -23.68 0.90
N LEU A 154 -21.99 -23.17 1.82
CA LEU A 154 -21.85 -23.79 3.14
C LEU A 154 -23.00 -23.42 4.09
N ASN A 155 -23.36 -22.14 4.17
CA ASN A 155 -24.40 -21.64 5.07
C ASN A 155 -25.78 -22.31 4.84
N PRO A 156 -26.25 -22.52 3.59
CA PRO A 156 -27.46 -23.29 3.35
C PRO A 156 -27.37 -24.71 3.90
N MET A 157 -26.30 -25.44 3.59
CA MET A 157 -26.08 -26.81 4.07
C MET A 157 -26.04 -26.88 5.61
N PHE A 158 -25.38 -25.93 6.26
CA PHE A 158 -25.33 -25.85 7.72
C PHE A 158 -26.72 -25.65 8.33
N ARG A 159 -27.55 -24.77 7.75
CA ARG A 159 -28.92 -24.52 8.21
C ARG A 159 -29.80 -25.75 8.03
N GLU A 160 -29.70 -26.40 6.88
CA GLU A 160 -30.48 -27.59 6.57
C GLU A 160 -30.16 -28.73 7.56
N MET A 161 -28.88 -29.03 7.78
CA MET A 161 -28.47 -30.03 8.76
C MET A 161 -28.93 -29.71 10.19
N LEU A 162 -28.86 -28.44 10.61
CA LEU A 162 -29.36 -28.03 11.92
C LEU A 162 -30.88 -28.21 12.06
N GLN A 163 -31.63 -27.97 10.98
CA GLN A 163 -33.07 -28.20 10.95
C GLN A 163 -33.38 -29.69 11.08
N HIS A 164 -32.73 -30.54 10.29
CA HIS A 164 -32.90 -32.01 10.36
C HIS A 164 -32.57 -32.54 11.76
N LEU A 165 -31.44 -32.13 12.35
CA LEU A 165 -31.07 -32.55 13.71
C LEU A 165 -32.07 -32.07 14.77
N SER A 166 -32.65 -30.89 14.59
CA SER A 166 -33.69 -30.39 15.50
C SER A 166 -34.99 -31.18 15.36
N GLN A 167 -35.36 -31.57 14.13
CA GLN A 167 -36.51 -32.44 13.88
C GLN A 167 -36.30 -33.84 14.45
N MET A 168 -35.09 -34.38 14.36
CA MET A 168 -34.73 -35.67 14.99
C MET A 168 -34.86 -35.61 16.51
N ILE A 169 -34.38 -34.53 17.15
CA ILE A 169 -34.55 -34.31 18.60
C ILE A 169 -36.03 -34.29 18.97
N LEU A 170 -36.84 -33.48 18.27
CA LEU A 170 -38.26 -33.38 18.54
C LEU A 170 -38.99 -34.71 18.35
N SER A 171 -38.66 -35.44 17.28
CA SER A 171 -39.24 -36.77 17.01
C SER A 171 -38.90 -37.77 18.12
N GLU A 172 -37.69 -37.71 18.67
CA GLU A 172 -37.26 -38.63 19.73
C GLU A 172 -37.81 -38.23 21.11
N GLU A 173 -38.03 -36.94 21.36
CA GLU A 173 -38.64 -36.44 22.59
C GLU A 173 -40.13 -36.82 22.74
N THR A 174 -40.85 -37.01 21.64
CA THR A 174 -42.29 -37.33 21.65
C THR A 174 -42.62 -38.78 22.02
N GLU A 175 -41.60 -39.57 22.29
CA GLU A 175 -41.70 -41.01 22.29
C GLU A 175 -41.49 -41.64 23.68
N GLU A 176 -41.76 -42.94 23.80
CA GLU A 176 -41.65 -43.63 25.09
C GLU A 176 -40.22 -43.58 25.66
N SER A 177 -40.14 -43.31 26.98
CA SER A 177 -38.89 -43.08 27.69
C SER A 177 -38.13 -44.37 28.02
N LEU A 178 -37.67 -45.06 26.98
CA LEU A 178 -36.79 -46.22 27.05
C LEU A 178 -35.32 -45.79 27.17
N ASP A 179 -34.49 -46.58 27.84
CA ASP A 179 -33.09 -46.19 28.09
C ASP A 179 -32.26 -46.12 26.79
N GLU A 180 -32.48 -47.03 25.83
CA GLU A 180 -31.83 -47.01 24.51
C GLU A 180 -32.17 -45.72 23.72
N ARG A 181 -33.39 -45.22 23.90
CA ARG A 181 -33.91 -44.02 23.24
C ARG A 181 -33.34 -42.74 23.83
N LYS A 182 -33.19 -42.70 25.15
CA LYS A 182 -32.44 -41.61 25.82
C LYS A 182 -30.99 -41.56 25.36
N GLU A 183 -30.36 -42.71 25.13
CA GLU A 183 -29.01 -42.77 24.57
C GLU A 183 -28.97 -42.22 23.13
N LEU A 184 -29.93 -42.59 22.28
CA LEU A 184 -30.05 -42.06 20.93
C LEU A 184 -30.26 -40.53 20.94
N LEU A 185 -31.18 -40.02 21.76
CA LEU A 185 -31.42 -38.60 21.94
C LEU A 185 -30.14 -37.85 22.34
N SER A 186 -29.40 -38.40 23.31
CA SER A 186 -28.11 -37.86 23.75
C SER A 186 -27.09 -37.78 22.59
N LYS A 187 -27.01 -38.83 21.76
CA LYS A 187 -26.14 -38.85 20.57
C LYS A 187 -26.56 -37.80 19.53
N ILE A 188 -27.85 -37.60 19.29
CA ILE A 188 -28.33 -36.58 18.34
C ILE A 188 -28.00 -35.17 18.85
N ILE A 189 -28.18 -34.91 20.15
CA ILE A 189 -27.81 -33.64 20.78
C ILE A 189 -26.30 -33.40 20.67
N ALA A 190 -25.48 -34.43 20.96
CA ALA A 190 -24.03 -34.35 20.81
C ALA A 190 -23.62 -34.04 19.36
N LEU A 191 -24.24 -34.69 18.38
CA LEU A 191 -23.98 -34.44 16.96
C LEU A 191 -24.33 -32.99 16.57
N ARG A 192 -25.47 -32.46 17.03
CA ARG A 192 -25.86 -31.06 16.80
C ARG A 192 -24.86 -30.07 17.39
N PHE A 193 -24.34 -30.35 18.59
CA PHE A 193 -23.31 -29.54 19.22
C PHE A 193 -21.99 -29.59 18.43
N SER A 194 -21.53 -30.79 18.05
CA SER A 194 -20.33 -30.97 17.22
C SER A 194 -20.45 -30.28 15.87
N TRP A 195 -21.60 -30.39 15.20
CA TRP A 195 -21.87 -29.72 13.92
C TRP A 195 -21.81 -28.20 14.04
N THR A 196 -22.42 -27.64 15.08
CA THR A 196 -22.37 -26.18 15.34
C THR A 196 -20.93 -25.72 15.60
N THR A 197 -20.17 -26.50 16.37
CA THR A 197 -18.77 -26.20 16.66
C THR A 197 -17.92 -26.24 15.40
N GLN A 198 -18.05 -27.29 14.57
CA GLN A 198 -17.33 -27.40 13.30
C GLN A 198 -17.65 -26.23 12.34
N ASN A 199 -18.92 -25.85 12.22
CA ASN A 199 -19.32 -24.69 11.42
C ASN A 199 -18.62 -23.40 11.91
N ASN A 200 -18.52 -23.21 13.23
CA ASN A 200 -17.82 -22.05 13.80
C ASN A 200 -16.33 -22.03 13.42
N GLU A 201 -15.65 -23.18 13.50
CA GLU A 201 -14.23 -23.28 13.12
C GLU A 201 -14.02 -23.06 11.62
N VAL A 202 -14.89 -23.62 10.77
CA VAL A 202 -14.85 -23.37 9.32
C VAL A 202 -15.00 -21.88 9.04
N ARG A 203 -15.94 -21.19 9.69
CA ARG A 203 -16.11 -19.74 9.55
C ARG A 203 -14.87 -18.96 10.02
N LEU A 204 -14.29 -19.35 11.15
CA LEU A 204 -13.09 -18.73 11.69
C LEU A 204 -11.90 -18.88 10.71
N TYR A 205 -11.72 -20.07 10.15
CA TYR A 205 -10.70 -20.32 9.14
C TYR A 205 -10.94 -19.52 7.85
N LEU A 206 -12.17 -19.47 7.34
CA LEU A 206 -12.47 -18.74 6.11
C LEU A 206 -12.30 -17.22 6.26
N ALA A 207 -12.55 -16.69 7.47
CA ALA A 207 -12.38 -15.28 7.79
C ALA A 207 -10.90 -14.87 7.97
N PHE A 208 -10.12 -15.66 8.71
CA PHE A 208 -8.76 -15.25 9.12
C PHE A 208 -7.63 -15.98 8.40
N ARG A 209 -7.89 -17.19 7.87
CA ARG A 209 -6.95 -18.04 7.12
C ARG A 209 -5.62 -18.29 7.84
N THR A 210 -5.62 -18.29 9.17
CA THR A 210 -4.41 -18.48 9.96
C THR A 210 -4.08 -19.98 10.12
N PRO A 211 -2.79 -20.34 10.27
CA PRO A 211 -2.40 -21.71 10.60
C PRO A 211 -3.03 -22.21 11.90
N ALA A 212 -3.23 -21.32 12.88
CA ALA A 212 -3.90 -21.64 14.13
C ALA A 212 -5.36 -22.07 13.91
N ALA A 213 -6.13 -21.33 13.10
CA ALA A 213 -7.51 -21.68 12.76
C ALA A 213 -7.58 -22.99 11.95
N LEU A 214 -6.60 -23.25 11.08
CA LEU A 214 -6.50 -24.51 10.34
C LEU A 214 -6.22 -25.69 11.28
N ASN A 215 -5.27 -25.54 12.20
CA ASN A 215 -4.93 -26.58 13.17
C ASN A 215 -6.10 -26.90 14.10
N GLU A 216 -6.86 -25.89 14.52
CA GLU A 216 -8.05 -26.08 15.35
C GLU A 216 -9.18 -26.78 14.59
N LEU A 217 -9.40 -26.40 13.33
CA LEU A 217 -10.35 -27.09 12.46
C LEU A 217 -9.95 -28.57 12.26
N LEU A 218 -8.68 -28.82 11.93
CA LEU A 218 -8.17 -30.17 11.68
C LEU A 218 -8.18 -31.01 12.95
N SER A 219 -7.82 -30.47 14.11
CA SER A 219 -7.82 -31.21 15.37
C SER A 219 -9.22 -31.75 15.66
N LYS A 220 -10.26 -30.92 15.53
CA LYS A 220 -11.65 -31.34 15.82
C LYS A 220 -12.22 -32.31 14.79
N VAL A 221 -11.85 -32.18 13.52
CA VAL A 221 -12.22 -33.17 12.48
C VAL A 221 -11.50 -34.50 12.70
N VAL A 222 -10.21 -34.45 13.03
CA VAL A 222 -9.39 -35.65 13.31
C VAL A 222 -9.85 -36.34 14.59
N PHE A 223 -10.14 -35.61 15.66
CA PHE A 223 -10.69 -36.18 16.89
C PHE A 223 -12.09 -36.80 16.65
N ALA A 224 -12.94 -36.17 15.83
CA ALA A 224 -14.24 -36.76 15.47
C ALA A 224 -14.10 -38.08 14.69
N ASN A 225 -13.08 -38.20 13.83
CA ASN A 225 -12.79 -39.43 13.07
C ASN A 225 -12.04 -40.49 13.89
N LEU A 226 -11.14 -40.10 14.79
CA LEU A 226 -10.41 -41.02 15.66
C LEU A 226 -11.31 -41.62 16.74
N ASN A 227 -12.27 -40.87 17.29
CA ASN A 227 -13.24 -41.41 18.24
C ASN A 227 -14.24 -42.38 17.57
N GLN A 228 -14.58 -42.16 16.30
CA GLN A 228 -15.37 -43.10 15.51
C GLN A 228 -14.57 -44.34 15.11
N ALA A 229 -13.30 -44.18 14.73
CA ALA A 229 -12.41 -45.29 14.40
C ALA A 229 -12.07 -46.17 15.63
N ALA A 230 -12.01 -45.59 16.84
CA ALA A 230 -11.83 -46.34 18.08
C ALA A 230 -13.08 -47.16 18.49
N ALA A 231 -14.25 -46.88 17.90
CA ALA A 231 -15.50 -47.57 18.18
C ALA A 231 -15.82 -48.72 17.19
N TRP A 232 -14.97 -48.96 16.19
CA TRP A 232 -15.14 -50.04 15.21
C TRP A 232 -13.98 -51.04 15.33
N PRO A 233 -14.24 -52.35 15.54
CA PRO A 233 -13.18 -53.31 15.38
C PRO A 233 -12.95 -53.50 13.88
N ILE A 234 -11.68 -53.32 13.48
CA ILE A 234 -10.98 -53.97 12.35
C ILE A 234 -10.43 -53.01 11.26
N SER A 235 -9.13 -53.24 11.06
CA SER A 235 -8.16 -52.84 10.04
C SER A 235 -8.65 -52.37 8.67
N VAL A 236 -8.11 -51.24 8.18
CA VAL A 236 -7.78 -51.07 6.75
C VAL A 236 -6.54 -50.18 6.56
N THR A 237 -5.63 -50.69 5.74
CA THR A 237 -4.43 -50.11 5.13
C THR A 237 -4.70 -49.01 4.09
N SER A 238 -3.68 -48.17 3.88
CA SER A 238 -3.45 -47.22 2.77
C SER A 238 -4.02 -45.80 2.89
N THR A 239 -3.10 -44.86 3.06
CA THR A 239 -3.25 -43.41 2.88
C THR A 239 -2.94 -43.03 1.43
N PRO A 240 -3.74 -42.17 0.77
CA PRO A 240 -3.28 -41.46 -0.42
C PRO A 240 -2.81 -40.04 -0.04
N SER A 241 -1.63 -39.69 -0.53
CA SER A 241 -0.95 -38.41 -0.35
C SER A 241 -1.69 -37.26 -1.05
N LEU A 242 -1.99 -36.19 -0.31
CA LEU A 242 -2.46 -34.91 -0.87
C LEU A 242 -1.25 -34.04 -1.26
N ASN A 243 -1.02 -33.88 -2.57
CA ASN A 243 -0.09 -32.90 -3.12
C ASN A 243 -0.68 -31.49 -3.01
N PHE A 244 -0.01 -30.61 -2.25
CA PHE A 244 -0.31 -29.18 -2.19
C PHE A 244 0.53 -28.42 -3.22
N ILE A 245 -0.12 -27.60 -4.06
CA ILE A 245 0.53 -26.55 -4.86
C ILE A 245 0.46 -25.25 -4.04
N PRO A 246 1.59 -24.53 -3.84
CA PRO A 246 1.58 -23.30 -3.05
C PRO A 246 1.10 -22.11 -3.89
N VAL A 247 0.02 -21.45 -3.44
CA VAL A 247 -0.35 -20.10 -3.90
C VAL A 247 0.23 -19.10 -2.92
N ILE A 248 1.21 -18.33 -3.40
CA ILE A 248 1.86 -17.24 -2.66
C ILE A 248 0.81 -16.22 -2.27
N THR A 249 0.57 -16.06 -0.96
CA THR A 249 -0.31 -15.04 -0.39
C THR A 249 0.56 -14.00 0.29
N PHE A 250 0.40 -12.73 -0.09
CA PHE A 250 1.02 -11.61 0.62
C PHE A 250 0.45 -11.54 2.03
N ALA A 251 1.36 -11.63 3.00
CA ALA A 251 1.07 -11.57 4.43
C ALA A 251 0.56 -10.18 4.83
N ARG A 252 -0.42 -10.18 5.74
CA ARG A 252 -0.64 -9.10 6.70
C ARG A 252 0.41 -9.18 7.80
#